data_AF-A0A1H8VR89-F1
#
_entry.id   AF-A0A1H8VR89-F1
#
_cell.length_a   1.000
_cell.length_b   1.000
_cell.length_c   1.000
_cell.angle_alpha   90.00
_cell.angle_beta   90.00
_cell.angle_gamma   90.00
#
_symmetry.space_group_name_H-M   'P 1'
#
loop_
_entity.id
_entity.type
_entity.pdbx_description
1 polymer ?
#
loop_
_entity_poly.entity_id
_entity_poly.type
_entity_poly.pdbx_seq_one_letter_code
_entity_poly.pdbx_strand_id
1 'polypeptide(L)'
;MTIQFVDSRISSQADTDEAVLVTIPVAATPLLFGDIGIQTAGVEVANQGLVRVQLTGFVKVVVGPQFGSVTIQVFREGILIFTSTYTAVEALENEMLGFSAIDFPSAAYVANGQIRYTALIFTAFPNPATTAGARNFSGFATAGNFTG
;
A
#
# COMPACT_ATOMS: atom_id res chain seq x y z
N MET A 1 -21.18 -21.51 -5.61
CA MET A 1 -20.99 -20.27 -4.84
C MET A 1 -20.64 -19.18 -5.84
N THR A 2 -21.40 -18.10 -5.89
CA THR A 2 -21.18 -17.01 -6.84
C THR A 2 -19.98 -16.16 -6.41
N ILE A 3 -19.23 -15.66 -7.39
CA ILE A 3 -18.22 -14.63 -7.12
C ILE A 3 -18.94 -13.33 -6.77
N GLN A 4 -18.52 -12.66 -5.71
CA GLN A 4 -19.06 -11.39 -5.24
C GLN A 4 -17.99 -10.32 -5.21
N PHE A 5 -18.35 -9.11 -5.65
CA PHE A 5 -17.62 -7.91 -5.29
C PHE A 5 -17.89 -7.59 -3.82
N VAL A 6 -16.85 -7.20 -3.08
CA VAL A 6 -16.96 -6.91 -1.64
C VAL A 6 -16.93 -5.40 -1.40
N ASP A 7 -15.82 -4.74 -1.72
CA ASP A 7 -15.66 -3.28 -1.56
C ASP A 7 -14.46 -2.78 -2.37
N SER A 8 -14.40 -1.46 -2.61
CA SER A 8 -13.23 -0.78 -3.16
C SER A 8 -13.01 0.57 -2.48
N ARG A 9 -11.75 0.90 -2.21
CA ARG A 9 -11.35 2.11 -1.47
C ARG A 9 -10.09 2.72 -2.08
N ILE A 10 -10.00 4.04 -1.97
CA ILE A 10 -8.88 4.83 -2.48
C ILE A 10 -8.47 5.83 -1.39
N SER A 11 -7.17 6.01 -1.24
CA SER A 11 -6.51 7.01 -0.41
C SER A 11 -5.56 7.81 -1.32
N SER A 12 -5.84 9.10 -1.47
CA SER A 12 -5.00 10.04 -2.21
C SER A 12 -4.54 11.12 -1.23
N GLN A 13 -3.24 11.13 -0.91
CA GLN A 13 -2.68 12.14 -0.01
C GLN A 13 -2.06 13.33 -0.75
N ALA A 14 -1.65 13.14 -2.00
CA ALA A 14 -1.18 14.21 -2.87
C ALA A 14 -1.50 13.85 -4.32
N ASP A 15 -2.14 14.78 -5.01
CA ASP A 15 -2.59 14.70 -6.40
C ASP A 15 -1.60 15.32 -7.40
N THR A 16 -0.57 16.02 -6.90
CA THR A 16 0.45 16.70 -7.71
C THR A 16 1.85 16.52 -7.11
N ASP A 17 2.88 16.69 -7.95
CA ASP A 17 4.29 16.57 -7.54
C ASP A 17 4.80 17.82 -6.81
N GLU A 18 4.16 18.98 -7.01
CA GLU A 18 4.66 20.30 -6.59
C GLU A 18 3.97 20.87 -5.34
N ALA A 19 2.76 20.41 -4.99
CA ALA A 19 1.97 21.07 -3.95
C ALA A 19 2.45 20.76 -2.52
N VAL A 20 3.03 19.57 -2.27
CA VAL A 20 3.57 19.17 -0.95
C VAL A 20 4.64 18.07 -1.12
N LEU A 21 5.87 18.44 -1.48
CA LEU A 21 7.01 17.54 -1.33
C LEU A 21 7.24 17.27 0.16
N VAL A 22 7.22 15.99 0.54
CA VAL A 22 7.51 15.56 1.91
C VAL A 22 8.83 14.81 1.91
N THR A 23 9.78 15.23 2.75
CA THR A 23 11.00 14.45 2.97
C THR A 23 10.65 13.05 3.44
N ILE A 24 11.17 12.04 2.75
CA ILE A 24 10.96 10.65 3.16
C ILE A 24 11.83 10.39 4.40
N PRO A 25 11.24 10.02 5.54
CA PRO A 25 11.98 9.78 6.77
C PRO A 25 12.64 8.41 6.78
N VAL A 26 13.44 8.14 7.82
CA VAL A 26 14.03 6.82 8.06
C VAL A 26 13.02 5.83 8.65
N ALA A 27 13.38 4.53 8.62
CA ALA A 27 12.54 3.42 9.05
C ALA A 27 11.95 3.51 10.47
N ALA A 28 12.59 4.24 11.39
CA ALA A 28 12.09 4.41 12.76
C ALA A 28 10.78 5.22 12.83
N THR A 29 10.55 6.09 11.84
CA THR A 29 9.38 6.98 11.76
C THR A 29 8.90 7.06 10.31
N PRO A 30 8.39 5.96 9.72
CA PRO A 30 8.09 5.90 8.30
C PRO A 30 6.94 6.85 7.93
N LEU A 31 6.94 7.32 6.68
CA LEU A 31 5.86 8.15 6.16
C LEU A 31 4.67 7.26 5.80
N LEU A 32 3.53 7.48 6.46
CA LEU A 32 2.24 6.89 6.08
C LEU A 32 1.66 7.66 4.89
N PHE A 33 1.60 7.01 3.72
CA PHE A 33 1.07 7.62 2.50
C PHE A 33 -0.25 7.03 2.00
N GLY A 34 -0.68 5.90 2.57
CA GLY A 34 -1.95 5.28 2.24
C GLY A 34 -2.59 4.64 3.46
N ASP A 35 -3.89 4.86 3.64
CA ASP A 35 -4.70 4.25 4.69
C ASP A 35 -6.12 4.04 4.17
N ILE A 36 -6.53 2.78 4.05
CA ILE A 36 -7.86 2.39 3.56
C ILE A 36 -8.47 1.32 4.47
N GLY A 37 -9.79 1.36 4.61
CA GLY A 37 -10.57 0.34 5.31
C GLY A 37 -11.53 -0.36 4.36
N ILE A 38 -11.16 -1.55 3.89
CA ILE A 38 -12.01 -2.39 3.04
C ILE A 38 -13.15 -2.93 3.91
N GLN A 39 -14.39 -2.60 3.57
CA GLN A 39 -15.57 -3.10 4.26
C GLN A 39 -15.82 -4.55 3.88
N THR A 40 -15.98 -5.40 4.88
CA THR A 40 -16.31 -6.83 4.70
C THR A 40 -17.62 -7.21 5.37
N ALA A 41 -18.30 -6.25 5.98
CA ALA A 41 -19.65 -6.42 6.51
C ALA A 41 -20.59 -6.90 5.38
N GLY A 42 -21.30 -8.00 5.63
CA GLY A 42 -22.19 -8.61 4.63
C GLY A 42 -21.56 -9.69 3.75
N VAL A 43 -20.26 -9.98 3.90
CA VAL A 43 -19.67 -11.18 3.27
C VAL A 43 -20.28 -12.44 3.91
N GLU A 44 -20.95 -13.24 3.08
CA GLU A 44 -21.53 -14.52 3.49
C GLU A 44 -20.49 -15.40 4.20
N VAL A 45 -20.91 -16.08 5.27
CA VAL A 45 -20.04 -16.94 6.09
C VAL A 45 -19.27 -17.96 5.25
N ALA A 46 -19.92 -18.56 4.25
CA ALA A 46 -19.30 -19.52 3.34
C ALA A 46 -18.16 -18.92 2.48
N ASN A 47 -18.17 -17.61 2.25
CA ASN A 47 -17.20 -16.88 1.44
C ASN A 47 -16.12 -16.17 2.27
N GLN A 48 -16.22 -16.14 3.60
CA GLN A 48 -15.28 -15.38 4.43
C GLN A 48 -13.82 -15.87 4.30
N GLY A 49 -13.59 -17.18 4.15
CA GLY A 49 -12.25 -17.74 3.88
C GLY A 49 -11.79 -17.58 2.42
N LEU A 50 -12.65 -17.03 1.56
CA LEU A 50 -12.44 -16.92 0.12
C LEU A 50 -12.25 -15.47 -0.34
N VAL A 51 -12.11 -14.53 0.59
CA VAL A 51 -11.81 -13.14 0.27
C VAL A 51 -10.41 -13.03 -0.32
N ARG A 52 -10.29 -12.26 -1.40
CA ARG A 52 -9.04 -11.88 -2.06
C ARG A 52 -9.00 -10.37 -2.14
N VAL A 53 -7.89 -9.79 -1.71
CA VAL A 53 -7.70 -8.34 -1.76
C VAL A 53 -6.52 -8.05 -2.67
N GLN A 54 -6.73 -7.17 -3.63
CA GLN A 54 -5.66 -6.60 -4.44
C GLN A 54 -5.48 -5.14 -4.02
N LEU A 55 -4.23 -4.79 -3.75
CA LEU A 55 -3.80 -3.48 -3.30
C LEU A 55 -2.80 -2.93 -4.30
N THR A 56 -3.01 -1.71 -4.77
CA THR A 56 -2.11 -1.04 -5.70
C THR A 56 -1.79 0.34 -5.20
N GLY A 57 -0.57 0.78 -5.41
CA GLY A 57 -0.20 2.14 -5.07
C GLY A 57 0.98 2.61 -5.89
N PHE A 58 1.16 3.92 -5.88
CA PHE A 58 2.34 4.55 -6.41
C PHE A 58 2.76 5.72 -5.55
N VAL A 59 4.04 6.05 -5.61
CA VAL A 59 4.61 7.25 -5.03
C VAL A 59 5.66 7.79 -5.98
N LYS A 60 5.55 9.07 -6.32
CA LYS A 60 6.60 9.81 -7.00
C LYS A 60 7.71 10.10 -6.01
N VAL A 61 8.94 9.76 -6.36
CA VAL A 61 10.11 9.92 -5.50
C VAL A 61 11.21 10.66 -6.24
N VAL A 62 11.79 11.64 -5.57
CA VAL A 62 13.09 12.19 -5.94
C VAL A 62 14.09 11.63 -4.96
N VAL A 63 15.15 10.97 -5.44
CA VAL A 63 16.24 10.50 -4.57
C VAL A 63 17.45 11.37 -4.81
N GLY A 64 17.93 12.03 -3.74
CA GLY A 64 19.12 12.87 -3.82
C GLY A 64 20.37 12.10 -4.28
N PRO A 65 21.46 12.81 -4.64
CA PRO A 65 22.63 12.23 -5.31
C PRO A 65 23.47 11.25 -4.46
N GLN A 66 23.09 11.04 -3.19
CA GLN A 66 23.71 10.03 -2.35
C GLN A 66 22.96 8.72 -2.52
N PHE A 67 23.71 7.65 -2.82
CA PHE A 67 23.19 6.28 -2.90
C PHE A 67 22.23 6.01 -1.75
N GLY A 68 20.99 5.72 -2.09
CA GLY A 68 19.91 5.57 -1.13
C GLY A 68 18.98 4.44 -1.54
N SER A 69 18.45 3.74 -0.55
CA SER A 69 17.36 2.81 -0.75
C SER A 69 16.07 3.40 -0.20
N VAL A 70 15.00 3.25 -0.97
CA VAL A 70 13.64 3.61 -0.59
C VAL A 70 12.86 2.31 -0.46
N THR A 71 12.26 2.09 0.71
CA THR A 71 11.49 0.89 1.00
C THR A 71 10.02 1.25 1.15
N ILE A 72 9.17 0.51 0.45
CA ILE A 72 7.71 0.53 0.59
C ILE A 72 7.29 -0.70 1.38
N GLN A 73 6.37 -0.51 2.32
CA GLN A 73 5.73 -1.59 3.07
C GLN A 73 4.22 -1.43 3.05
N VAL A 74 3.51 -2.55 3.00
CA VAL A 74 2.05 -2.59 3.15
C VAL A 74 1.71 -3.52 4.31
N PHE A 75 0.81 -3.05 5.17
CA PHE A 75 0.36 -3.77 6.34
C PHE A 75 -1.14 -4.03 6.28
N ARG A 76 -1.57 -5.20 6.76
CA ARG A 76 -2.95 -5.51 7.15
C ARG A 76 -3.03 -5.48 8.66
N GLU A 77 -3.82 -4.59 9.26
CA GLU A 77 -4.01 -4.53 10.72
C GLU A 77 -2.69 -4.53 11.51
N GLY A 78 -1.67 -3.82 10.98
CA GLY A 78 -0.33 -3.77 11.57
C GLY A 78 0.57 -4.98 11.28
N ILE A 79 0.10 -5.98 10.54
CA ILE A 79 0.90 -7.13 10.09
C ILE A 79 1.44 -6.85 8.69
N LEU A 80 2.76 -6.96 8.50
CA LEU A 80 3.41 -6.78 7.20
C LEU A 80 2.95 -7.86 6.22
N ILE A 81 2.44 -7.45 5.06
CA ILE A 81 1.99 -8.35 3.98
C ILE A 81 2.78 -8.15 2.68
N PHE A 82 3.46 -7.00 2.52
CA PHE A 82 4.29 -6.71 1.36
C PHE A 82 5.43 -5.78 1.76
N THR A 83 6.61 -6.04 1.19
CA THR A 83 7.74 -5.11 1.27
C THR A 83 8.51 -5.15 -0.05
N SER A 84 8.92 -3.97 -0.52
CA SER A 84 9.81 -3.83 -1.67
C SER A 84 10.82 -2.74 -1.38
N THR A 85 12.07 -2.96 -1.75
CA THR A 85 13.14 -1.98 -1.59
C THR A 85 13.72 -1.64 -2.95
N TYR A 86 13.67 -0.36 -3.29
CA TYR A 86 14.23 0.21 -4.50
C TYR A 86 15.58 0.81 -4.14
N THR A 87 16.64 0.32 -4.77
CA THR A 87 18.00 0.81 -4.53
C THR A 87 18.44 1.63 -5.72
N ALA A 88 18.76 2.89 -5.48
CA ALA A 88 19.30 3.79 -6.49
C ALA A 88 20.81 3.52 -6.64
N VAL A 89 21.25 3.09 -7.83
CA VAL A 89 22.69 2.94 -8.16
C VAL A 89 23.27 4.27 -8.66
N GLU A 90 22.42 5.20 -9.08
CA GLU A 90 22.73 6.60 -9.41
C GLU A 90 21.59 7.48 -8.87
N ALA A 91 21.72 8.81 -8.89
CA ALA A 91 20.65 9.71 -8.45
C ALA A 91 19.36 9.42 -9.25
N LEU A 92 18.27 9.10 -8.55
CA LEU A 92 16.95 8.99 -9.20
C LEU A 92 16.36 10.38 -9.28
N GLU A 93 16.65 11.06 -10.39
CA GLU A 93 15.96 12.29 -10.74
C GLU A 93 14.54 11.93 -11.20
N ASN A 94 13.64 11.87 -10.22
CA ASN A 94 12.19 11.88 -10.43
C ASN A 94 11.58 10.56 -10.96
N GLU A 95 11.56 9.53 -10.12
CA GLU A 95 10.96 8.23 -10.44
C GLU A 95 9.55 8.05 -9.87
N MET A 96 8.76 7.17 -10.50
CA MET A 96 7.49 6.72 -9.96
C MET A 96 7.63 5.27 -9.48
N LEU A 97 7.57 5.07 -8.17
CA LEU A 97 7.63 3.74 -7.56
C LEU A 97 6.22 3.17 -7.44
N GLY A 98 5.87 2.27 -8.36
CA GLY A 98 4.61 1.53 -8.36
C GLY A 98 4.75 0.16 -7.70
N PHE A 99 3.69 -0.30 -7.04
CA PHE A 99 3.63 -1.65 -6.47
C PHE A 99 2.22 -2.25 -6.56
N SER A 100 2.18 -3.58 -6.52
CA SER A 100 0.97 -4.38 -6.37
C SER A 100 1.20 -5.40 -5.26
N ALA A 101 0.32 -5.41 -4.26
CA ALA A 101 0.31 -6.36 -3.16
C ALA A 101 -1.01 -7.14 -3.19
N ILE A 102 -0.94 -8.42 -2.82
CA ILE A 102 -2.10 -9.31 -2.76
C ILE A 102 -2.22 -9.80 -1.33
N ASP A 103 -3.45 -9.89 -0.83
CA ASP A 103 -3.73 -10.46 0.48
C ASP A 103 -4.88 -11.48 0.45
N PHE A 104 -4.76 -12.44 1.35
CA PHE A 104 -5.68 -13.56 1.58
C PHE A 104 -6.10 -13.53 3.06
N PRO A 105 -6.92 -12.55 3.48
CA PRO A 105 -7.30 -12.42 4.88
C PRO A 105 -8.03 -13.68 5.35
N SER A 106 -7.76 -14.08 6.59
CA SER A 106 -8.49 -15.19 7.20
C SER A 106 -9.97 -14.84 7.38
N ALA A 107 -10.82 -15.85 7.49
CA ALA A 107 -12.25 -15.65 7.77
C ALA A 107 -12.49 -14.81 9.04
N ALA A 108 -11.59 -14.90 10.03
CA ALA A 108 -11.67 -14.11 11.26
C ALA A 108 -11.49 -12.61 11.00
N TYR A 109 -10.53 -12.20 10.14
CA TYR A 109 -10.39 -10.80 9.76
C TYR A 109 -11.61 -10.29 8.99
N VAL A 110 -12.14 -11.10 8.08
CA VAL A 110 -13.32 -10.75 7.28
C VAL A 110 -14.57 -10.60 8.16
N ALA A 111 -14.74 -11.50 9.13
CA ALA A 111 -15.87 -11.48 10.07
C ALA A 111 -15.91 -10.24 10.97
N ASN A 112 -14.79 -9.52 11.14
CA ASN A 112 -14.73 -8.26 11.90
C ASN A 112 -15.41 -7.08 11.18
N GLY A 113 -15.85 -7.25 9.93
CA GLY A 113 -16.67 -6.27 9.19
C GLY A 113 -15.88 -5.18 8.47
N GLN A 114 -14.60 -5.01 8.79
CA GLN A 114 -13.67 -4.14 8.06
C GLN A 114 -12.24 -4.66 8.23
N ILE A 115 -11.42 -4.48 7.19
CA ILE A 115 -9.97 -4.75 7.24
C ILE A 115 -9.22 -3.49 6.83
N ARG A 116 -8.38 -2.97 7.74
CA ARG A 116 -7.52 -1.80 7.51
C ARG A 116 -6.21 -2.21 6.86
N TYR A 117 -5.87 -1.49 5.78
CA TYR A 117 -4.59 -1.59 5.10
C TYR A 117 -3.87 -0.24 5.10
N THR A 118 -2.58 -0.27 5.42
CA THR A 118 -1.73 0.93 5.40
C THR A 118 -0.51 0.74 4.51
N ALA A 119 -0.10 1.80 3.84
CA ALA A 119 1.09 1.84 3.00
C ALA A 119 2.08 2.87 3.56
N LEU A 120 3.31 2.41 3.80
CA LEU A 120 4.40 3.15 4.41
C LEU A 120 5.57 3.26 3.44
N ILE A 121 6.29 4.39 3.48
CA ILE A 121 7.55 4.60 2.76
C ILE A 121 8.62 5.17 3.69
N PHE A 122 9.86 4.69 3.54
CA PHE A 122 11.00 5.19 4.30
C PHE A 122 12.32 4.97 3.55
N THR A 123 13.37 5.64 4.00
CA THR A 123 14.75 5.42 3.53
C THR A 123 15.58 4.64 4.56
N ALA A 124 16.68 4.05 4.12
CA ALA A 124 17.67 3.44 5.02
C ALA A 124 18.45 4.49 5.84
N PHE A 125 18.72 5.66 5.26
CA PHE A 125 19.49 6.74 5.90
C PHE A 125 18.78 8.10 5.72
N PRO A 126 18.94 9.04 6.67
CA PRO A 126 18.37 10.37 6.52
C PRO A 126 18.96 11.09 5.31
N ASN A 127 18.12 11.58 4.41
CA ASN A 127 18.53 12.42 3.29
C ASN A 127 17.44 13.47 3.03
N PRO A 128 17.67 14.76 3.32
CA PRO A 128 16.66 15.79 3.14
C PRO A 128 16.29 16.02 1.66
N ALA A 129 17.16 15.61 0.73
CA ALA A 129 16.91 15.68 -0.71
C ALA A 129 16.09 14.49 -1.24
N THR A 130 15.83 13.46 -0.42
CA THR A 130 14.96 12.36 -0.79
C THR A 130 13.51 12.67 -0.40
N THR A 131 12.65 12.92 -1.37
CA THR A 131 11.29 13.42 -1.16
C THR A 131 10.24 12.58 -1.87
N ALA A 132 9.02 12.61 -1.34
CA ALA A 132 7.83 12.02 -1.93
C ALA A 132 6.89 13.12 -2.44
N GLY A 133 6.49 13.02 -3.70
CA GLY A 133 5.49 13.87 -4.37
C GLY A 133 4.11 13.23 -4.40
N ALA A 134 3.49 13.16 -5.58
CA ALA A 134 2.19 12.54 -5.79
C ALA A 134 2.18 11.10 -5.28
N ARG A 135 1.13 10.73 -4.53
CA ARG A 135 1.07 9.43 -3.85
C ARG A 135 -0.36 8.97 -3.61
N ASN A 136 -0.63 7.75 -4.05
CA ASN A 136 -1.94 7.12 -3.99
C ASN A 136 -1.82 5.67 -3.56
N PHE A 137 -2.88 5.21 -2.91
CA PHE A 137 -3.06 3.83 -2.52
C PHE A 137 -4.52 3.43 -2.70
N SER A 138 -4.76 2.30 -3.33
CA SER A 138 -6.10 1.78 -3.58
C SER A 138 -6.16 0.29 -3.34
N GLY A 139 -7.37 -0.18 -3.06
CA GLY A 139 -7.62 -1.59 -2.85
C GLY A 139 -9.03 -1.95 -3.28
N PHE A 140 -9.18 -3.18 -3.73
CA PHE A 140 -10.49 -3.79 -3.89
C PHE A 140 -10.47 -5.23 -3.40
N ALA A 141 -11.64 -5.69 -2.98
CA ALA A 141 -11.83 -7.04 -2.50
C ALA A 141 -12.93 -7.75 -3.29
N THR A 142 -12.71 -9.04 -3.53
CA THR A 142 -13.70 -9.98 -4.05
C THR A 142 -13.74 -11.20 -3.15
N ALA A 143 -14.85 -11.94 -3.19
CA ALA A 143 -14.91 -13.25 -2.56
C ALA A 143 -15.57 -14.26 -3.50
N GLY A 144 -15.15 -15.51 -3.42
CA GLY A 144 -15.75 -16.56 -4.22
C GLY A 144 -14.78 -17.70 -4.46
N ASN A 145 -15.31 -18.81 -4.95
CA ASN A 145 -14.51 -19.99 -5.27
C ASN A 145 -14.32 -20.12 -6.78
N PHE A 146 -13.14 -20.58 -7.20
CA PHE A 146 -12.95 -21.06 -8.56
C PHE A 146 -13.35 -22.54 -8.60
N THR A 147 -14.31 -22.89 -9.47
CA THR A 147 -14.76 -24.28 -9.68
C THR A 147 -14.37 -24.82 -11.05
N GLY A 148 -13.41 -24.18 -11.72
CA GLY A 148 -12.86 -24.65 -13.00
C GLY A 148 -11.69 -25.60 -12.84
#